data_AF-A0A7W6T107-F1
#
_entry.id   AF-A0A7W6T107-F1
#
_cell.length_a   1.000
_cell.length_b   1.000
_cell.length_c   1.000
_cell.angle_alpha   90.00
_cell.angle_beta   90.00
_cell.angle_gamma   90.00
#
_symmetry.space_group_name_H-M   'P 1'
#
loop_
_entity.id
_entity.type
_entity.pdbx_description
1 polymer ?
#
loop_
_entity_poly.entity_id
_entity_poly.type
_entity_poly.pdbx_seq_one_letter_code
_entity_poly.pdbx_strand_id
1 'polypeptide(L)'
;MTMIRNMPELVEALRARRDELNISHETIDAISGVQPGYTSKILAGIKNLGPMSFGALLGALGLAVVVVEDPQAAARVRHLWQPRKRPVSPGKAGALIINRSDQMLMSTNGDVDVAEAVTEPPTQN
;
A
#
# COMPACT_ATOMS: atom_id res chain seq x y z
N MET A 1 -21.80 7.43 -1.71
CA MET A 1 -20.55 7.31 -0.93
C MET A 1 -20.79 8.01 0.40
N THR A 2 -21.00 7.22 1.46
CA THR A 2 -21.27 7.76 2.80
C THR A 2 -19.95 7.91 3.54
N MET A 3 -19.66 9.12 4.03
CA MET A 3 -18.46 9.37 4.83
C MET A 3 -18.70 8.91 6.27
N ILE A 4 -17.92 7.93 6.71
CA ILE A 4 -17.96 7.36 8.05
C ILE A 4 -17.09 8.21 8.98
N ARG A 5 -17.64 8.69 10.09
CA ARG A 5 -16.96 9.62 11.01
C ARG A 5 -16.72 9.04 12.40
N ASN A 6 -17.41 7.95 12.74
CA ASN A 6 -17.35 7.33 14.06
C ASN A 6 -17.42 5.80 13.98
N MET A 7 -17.14 5.16 15.11
CA MET A 7 -17.12 3.69 15.21
C MET A 7 -18.48 3.03 14.96
N PRO A 8 -19.62 3.54 15.47
CA PRO A 8 -20.94 2.98 15.15
C PRO A 8 -21.24 2.96 13.66
N GLU A 9 -21.00 4.07 12.96
CA GLU A 9 -21.18 4.17 11.50
C GLU A 9 -20.28 3.18 10.75
N LEU A 10 -19.05 2.95 11.24
CA LEU A 10 -18.17 1.94 10.68
C LEU A 10 -18.75 0.54 10.84
N VAL A 11 -19.27 0.19 12.02
CA VAL A 11 -19.89 -1.12 12.26
C VAL A 11 -21.11 -1.32 11.38
N GLU A 12 -21.97 -0.31 11.20
CA GLU A 12 -23.09 -0.40 10.27
C GLU A 12 -22.64 -0.60 8.82
N ALA A 13 -21.57 0.07 8.38
CA ALA A 13 -21.02 -0.15 7.06
C ALA A 13 -20.50 -1.59 6.87
N LEU A 14 -19.88 -2.18 7.89
CA LEU A 14 -19.46 -3.58 7.87
C LEU A 14 -20.66 -4.54 7.83
N ARG A 15 -21.75 -4.25 8.56
CA ARG A 15 -22.99 -5.04 8.51
C ARG A 15 -23.63 -4.98 7.14
N ALA A 16 -23.79 -3.77 6.59
CA ALA A 16 -24.32 -3.57 5.25
C ALA A 16 -23.51 -4.34 4.21
N ARG A 17 -22.18 -4.30 4.30
CA ARG A 17 -21.32 -5.06 3.38
C ARG A 17 -21.50 -6.57 3.52
N ARG A 18 -21.57 -7.10 4.73
CA ARG A 18 -21.89 -8.53 4.96
C ARG A 18 -23.22 -8.88 4.30
N ASP A 19 -24.24 -8.04 4.49
CA ASP A 19 -25.59 -8.27 3.97
C ASP A 19 -25.62 -8.21 2.44
N GLU A 20 -24.87 -7.30 1.81
CA GLU A 20 -24.65 -7.26 0.36
C GLU A 20 -24.00 -8.55 -0.17
N LEU A 21 -23.01 -9.07 0.54
CA LEU A 21 -22.31 -10.32 0.18
C LEU A 21 -23.14 -11.56 0.52
N ASN A 22 -24.18 -11.43 1.34
CA ASN A 22 -25.04 -12.52 1.82
C ASN A 22 -24.26 -13.70 2.42
N ILE A 23 -23.26 -13.41 3.26
CA ILE A 23 -22.41 -14.41 3.93
C ILE A 23 -22.67 -14.46 5.44
N SER A 24 -22.48 -15.64 6.04
CA SER A 24 -22.66 -15.83 7.48
C SER A 24 -21.49 -15.24 8.29
N HIS A 25 -21.71 -15.01 9.59
CA HIS A 25 -20.64 -14.62 10.51
C HIS A 25 -19.55 -15.69 10.61
N GLU A 26 -19.94 -16.98 10.57
CA GLU A 26 -19.00 -18.10 10.62
C GLU A 26 -18.07 -18.12 9.41
N THR A 27 -18.60 -17.83 8.22
CA THR A 27 -17.80 -17.70 7.00
C THR A 27 -16.79 -16.55 7.13
N ILE A 28 -17.19 -15.41 7.69
CA ILE A 28 -16.28 -14.28 7.93
C ILE A 28 -15.20 -14.67 8.94
N ASP A 29 -15.56 -15.36 10.02
CA ASP A 29 -14.60 -15.81 11.04
C ASP A 29 -13.57 -16.77 10.43
N ALA A 30 -14.02 -17.71 9.58
CA ALA A 30 -13.16 -18.66 8.90
C ALA A 30 -12.17 -17.98 7.93
N ILE A 31 -12.62 -16.99 7.15
CA ILE A 31 -11.75 -16.26 6.20
C ILE A 31 -10.76 -15.37 6.96
N SER A 32 -11.22 -14.68 8.01
CA SER A 32 -10.40 -13.76 8.79
C SER A 32 -9.42 -14.46 9.75
N GLY A 33 -9.58 -15.77 9.97
CA GLY A 33 -8.73 -16.56 10.86
C GLY A 33 -8.93 -16.23 12.35
N VAL A 34 -10.08 -15.66 12.71
CA VAL A 34 -10.42 -15.33 14.10
C VAL A 34 -11.21 -16.48 14.75
N GLN A 35 -11.40 -16.39 16.07
CA GLN A 35 -12.24 -17.33 16.80
C GLN A 35 -13.69 -17.35 16.26
N PRO A 36 -14.35 -18.52 16.16
CA PRO A 36 -15.77 -18.59 15.83
C PRO A 36 -16.66 -17.74 16.77
N GLY A 37 -17.61 -17.01 16.20
CA GLY A 37 -18.52 -16.11 16.90
C GLY A 37 -17.89 -14.79 17.31
N TYR A 38 -16.64 -14.52 16.91
CA TYR A 38 -15.96 -13.27 17.21
C TYR A 38 -16.54 -12.12 16.38
N THR A 39 -16.79 -12.34 15.09
CA THR A 39 -17.45 -11.36 14.21
C THR A 39 -18.83 -10.98 14.74
N SER A 40 -19.62 -11.93 15.25
CA SER A 40 -20.95 -11.65 15.82
C SER A 40 -20.87 -10.68 17.01
N LYS A 41 -19.84 -10.78 17.87
CA LYS A 41 -19.67 -9.88 19.02
C LYS A 41 -19.26 -8.47 18.61
N ILE A 42 -18.41 -8.36 17.59
CA ILE A 42 -18.03 -7.06 17.00
C ILE A 42 -19.24 -6.41 16.36
N LEU A 43 -19.91 -7.14 15.46
CA LEU A 43 -21.04 -6.61 14.73
C LEU A 43 -22.23 -6.34 15.64
N ALA A 44 -22.40 -7.03 16.78
CA ALA A 44 -23.42 -6.70 17.77
C ALA A 44 -23.08 -5.49 18.68
N GLY A 45 -21.87 -4.92 18.57
CA GLY A 45 -21.43 -3.83 19.44
C GLY A 45 -21.09 -4.25 20.88
N ILE A 46 -21.05 -5.56 21.16
CA ILE A 46 -20.67 -6.10 22.47
C ILE A 46 -19.16 -5.99 22.68
N LYS A 47 -18.38 -6.09 21.59
CA LYS A 47 -16.92 -5.97 21.62
C LYS A 47 -16.43 -4.91 20.65
N ASN A 48 -15.47 -4.10 21.10
CA ASN A 48 -14.83 -3.09 20.25
C ASN A 48 -13.92 -3.74 19.20
N LEU A 49 -13.88 -3.11 18.02
CA LEU A 49 -13.02 -3.51 16.92
C LEU A 49 -11.57 -3.13 17.24
N GLY A 50 -10.74 -4.12 17.56
CA GLY A 50 -9.30 -3.92 17.81
C GLY A 50 -8.48 -3.83 16.52
N PRO A 51 -7.21 -3.37 16.58
CA PRO A 51 -6.36 -3.18 15.40
C PRO A 51 -6.15 -4.45 14.55
N MET A 52 -5.94 -5.60 15.19
CA MET A 52 -5.79 -6.89 14.51
C MET A 52 -7.10 -7.29 13.82
N SER A 53 -8.21 -7.20 14.55
CA SER A 53 -9.54 -7.55 14.04
C SER A 53 -9.98 -6.61 12.91
N PHE A 54 -9.60 -5.34 12.97
CA PHE A 54 -9.87 -4.36 11.92
C PHE A 54 -9.30 -4.80 10.58
N GLY A 55 -8.00 -5.10 10.52
CA GLY A 55 -7.37 -5.59 9.28
C GLY A 55 -7.97 -6.91 8.80
N ALA A 56 -8.22 -7.85 9.72
CA ALA A 56 -8.76 -9.16 9.40
C ALA A 56 -10.19 -9.10 8.82
N LEU A 57 -11.08 -8.28 9.42
CA LEU A 57 -12.44 -8.09 8.91
C LEU A 57 -12.46 -7.37 7.56
N LEU A 58 -11.61 -6.35 7.37
CA LEU A 58 -11.50 -5.66 6.08
C LEU A 58 -11.05 -6.63 4.98
N GLY A 59 -10.04 -7.45 5.26
CA GLY A 59 -9.58 -8.48 4.33
C GLY A 59 -10.68 -9.50 4.00
N ALA A 60 -11.39 -9.99 5.02
CA ALA A 60 -12.46 -10.97 4.83
C ALA A 60 -13.68 -10.42 4.06
N LEU A 61 -14.00 -9.13 4.22
CA LEU A 61 -15.12 -8.48 3.52
C LEU A 61 -14.72 -7.81 2.20
N GLY A 62 -13.43 -7.89 1.82
CA GLY A 62 -12.89 -7.25 0.62
C GLY A 62 -13.01 -5.72 0.64
N LEU A 63 -12.83 -5.11 1.81
CA LEU A 63 -12.96 -3.68 2.03
C LEU A 63 -11.60 -2.99 2.19
N ALA A 64 -11.57 -1.71 1.84
CA ALA A 64 -10.45 -0.81 2.10
C ALA A 64 -10.95 0.46 2.78
N VAL A 65 -10.09 1.08 3.59
CA VAL A 65 -10.39 2.35 4.28
C VAL A 65 -9.52 3.45 3.72
N VAL A 66 -10.16 4.55 3.32
CA VAL A 66 -9.49 5.76 2.85
C VAL A 66 -9.65 6.83 3.93
N VAL A 67 -8.53 7.38 4.38
CA VAL A 67 -8.52 8.50 5.33
C VAL A 67 -8.57 9.79 4.54
N VAL A 68 -9.63 10.57 4.76
CA VAL A 68 -9.84 11.87 4.13
C VAL A 68 -10.12 12.92 5.20
N GLU A 69 -9.80 14.18 4.90
CA GLU A 69 -10.11 15.29 5.80
C GLU A 69 -11.64 15.48 5.88
N ASP A 70 -12.19 15.48 7.10
CA ASP A 70 -13.55 15.98 7.35
C ASP A 70 -13.48 17.51 7.45
N PRO A 71 -13.99 18.27 6.46
CA PRO A 71 -13.88 19.73 6.46
C PRO A 71 -14.51 20.38 7.68
N GLN A 72 -15.58 19.79 8.22
CA GLN A 72 -16.28 20.31 9.39
C GLN A 72 -15.44 20.10 10.65
N ALA A 73 -14.87 18.92 10.82
CA ALA A 73 -13.96 18.65 11.93
C ALA A 73 -12.69 19.50 11.84
N ALA A 74 -12.09 19.59 10.66
CA ALA A 74 -10.91 20.41 10.42
C ALA A 74 -11.18 21.88 10.77
N ALA A 75 -12.29 22.48 10.33
CA ALA A 75 -12.64 23.85 10.69
C ALA A 75 -12.66 24.09 12.21
N ARG A 76 -13.13 23.11 13.00
CA ARG A 76 -13.17 23.20 14.46
C ARG A 76 -11.80 23.11 15.12
N VAL A 77 -10.87 22.30 14.61
CA VAL A 77 -9.59 22.02 15.30
C VAL A 77 -8.38 22.65 14.64
N ARG A 78 -8.51 23.18 13.43
CA ARG A 78 -7.37 23.70 12.63
C ARG A 78 -6.63 24.83 13.33
N HIS A 79 -7.34 25.68 14.08
CA HIS A 79 -6.73 26.76 14.85
C HIS A 79 -5.88 26.25 16.04
N LEU A 80 -6.05 24.99 16.46
CA LEU A 80 -5.28 24.35 17.53
C LEU A 80 -4.05 23.62 17.01
N TRP A 81 -3.92 23.43 15.69
CA TRP A 81 -2.80 22.71 15.10
C TRP A 81 -1.52 23.52 15.18
N GLN A 82 -0.59 23.08 16.02
CA GLN A 82 0.73 23.69 16.12
C GLN A 82 1.73 22.96 15.21
N PRO A 83 2.52 23.69 14.40
CA PRO A 83 3.57 23.09 13.61
C PRO A 83 4.59 22.35 14.48
N ARG A 84 5.11 21.22 13.98
CA ARG A 84 6.16 20.47 14.67
C ARG A 84 7.45 21.31 14.75
N LYS A 85 8.08 21.39 15.94
CA LYS A 85 9.36 22.09 16.17
C LYS A 85 10.46 21.68 15.19
N ARG A 86 10.50 20.39 14.83
CA ARG A 86 11.31 19.87 13.74
C ARG A 86 10.37 19.42 12.64
N PRO A 87 10.13 20.24 11.61
CA PRO A 87 9.34 19.80 10.48
C PRO A 87 10.05 18.61 9.82
N VAL A 88 9.27 17.65 9.35
CA VAL A 88 9.79 16.65 8.43
C VAL A 88 10.08 17.42 7.15
N SER A 89 11.33 17.83 6.95
CA SER A 89 11.73 18.26 5.62
C SER A 89 11.44 17.08 4.68
N PRO A 90 10.88 17.30 3.49
CA PRO A 90 10.93 16.31 2.42
C PRO A 90 12.38 16.20 1.94
N GLY A 91 13.29 15.83 2.84
CA GLY A 91 14.64 15.43 2.54
C GLY A 91 14.57 14.00 2.07
N LYS A 92 15.18 13.73 0.93
CA LYS A 92 15.33 12.41 0.29
C LYS A 92 15.57 11.32 1.34
N ALA A 93 14.51 10.69 1.83
CA ALA A 93 14.62 9.50 2.66
C ALA A 93 15.26 8.45 1.75
N GLY A 94 16.54 8.15 1.98
CA GLY A 94 17.26 7.09 1.26
C GLY A 94 18.22 7.52 0.14
N ALA A 95 18.71 8.75 0.07
CA ALA A 95 19.76 9.11 -0.92
C ALA A 95 21.18 8.60 -0.58
N LEU A 96 21.33 7.60 0.31
CA LEU A 96 22.65 7.07 0.70
C LEU A 96 22.91 5.60 0.34
N ILE A 97 21.99 4.88 -0.32
CA ILE A 97 22.25 3.53 -0.83
C ILE A 97 21.60 3.32 -2.20
N ILE A 98 22.03 4.06 -3.23
CA ILE A 98 21.92 3.62 -4.63
C ILE A 98 23.18 4.13 -5.36
N ASN A 99 23.83 3.22 -6.09
CA ASN A 99 25.04 3.35 -6.93
C ASN A 99 26.43 3.28 -6.29
N ARG A 100 27.00 2.07 -6.27
CA ARG A 100 28.39 1.87 -6.75
C ARG A 100 28.72 0.51 -7.40
N SER A 101 27.78 -0.42 -7.61
CA SER A 101 28.14 -1.77 -8.10
C SER A 101 27.62 -2.15 -9.49
N ASP A 102 26.58 -1.50 -10.03
CA ASP A 102 25.94 -1.96 -11.27
C ASP A 102 26.56 -1.42 -12.57
N GLN A 103 27.67 -0.68 -12.50
CA GLN A 103 28.35 -0.16 -13.70
C GLN A 103 29.56 -0.99 -14.17
N MET A 104 29.90 -2.10 -13.51
CA MET A 104 31.18 -2.79 -13.74
C MET A 104 31.06 -4.23 -14.27
N LEU A 105 29.88 -4.67 -14.69
CA LEU A 105 29.68 -5.99 -15.31
C LEU A 105 28.82 -5.85 -16.57
N MET A 106 29.35 -5.24 -17.63
CA MET A 106 29.02 -5.60 -19.02
C MET A 106 29.98 -4.88 -19.98
N SER A 107 30.60 -5.67 -20.85
CA SER A 107 31.23 -5.29 -22.13
C SER A 107 32.62 -4.66 -22.10
N THR A 108 33.63 -5.53 -22.20
CA THR A 108 34.50 -5.53 -23.39
C THR A 108 35.05 -6.94 -23.54
N ASN A 109 34.48 -7.73 -24.45
CA ASN A 109 35.21 -8.72 -25.23
C ASN A 109 34.34 -9.19 -26.39
N GLY A 110 34.74 -8.79 -27.61
CA GLY A 110 34.56 -9.61 -28.80
C GLY A 110 33.58 -9.09 -29.83
N ASP A 111 34.00 -8.09 -30.62
CA ASP A 111 33.58 -8.01 -32.02
C ASP A 111 34.85 -8.19 -32.88
N VAL A 112 34.98 -9.40 -33.42
CA VAL A 112 35.92 -9.75 -34.47
C VAL A 112 35.18 -9.53 -35.78
N ASP A 113 35.43 -8.41 -36.45
CA ASP A 113 34.97 -8.20 -37.81
C ASP A 113 36.01 -8.75 -38.81
N VAL A 114 35.57 -9.72 -39.59
CA VAL A 114 36.33 -10.42 -40.64
C VAL A 114 35.92 -9.87 -42.01
N ALA A 115 36.93 -9.58 -42.85
CA ALA A 115 36.90 -9.28 -44.30
C ALA A 115 36.20 -7.96 -44.69
N GLU A 116 36.74 -7.11 -45.56
CA GLU A 116 37.12 -7.30 -46.98
C GLU A 116 37.84 -5.97 -47.37
N ALA A 117 38.94 -5.88 -48.12
CA ALA A 117 39.02 -6.13 -49.56
C ALA A 117 40.47 -6.04 -50.08
N VAL A 118 40.82 -6.98 -50.96
CA VAL A 118 41.90 -6.94 -51.96
C VAL A 118 41.53 -5.87 -53.01
N THR A 119 42.44 -5.01 -53.50
CA THR A 119 43.14 -4.97 -54.83
C THR A 119 43.64 -3.50 -54.96
N GLU A 120 44.85 -3.08 -55.34
CA GLU A 120 45.67 -3.31 -56.56
C GLU A 120 47.14 -2.79 -56.35
N PRO A 121 48.11 -3.14 -57.24
CA PRO A 121 49.58 -3.08 -57.04
C PRO A 121 50.24 -1.91 -57.83
N PRO A 122 51.54 -1.96 -58.24
CA PRO A 122 52.85 -2.11 -57.55
C PRO A 122 53.63 -0.75 -57.53
N THR A 123 54.83 -0.53 -56.97
CA THR A 123 56.16 -0.75 -57.59
C THR A 123 57.26 0.01 -56.79
N GLN A 124 58.49 -0.52 -56.82
CA GLN A 124 59.82 0.07 -56.51
C GLN A 124 60.17 0.30 -55.01
N ASN A 125 61.31 -0.16 -54.49
CA ASN A 125 62.65 -0.34 -55.09
C ASN A 125 63.39 -1.53 -54.45
#